data_AF-A0A925GQZ7-F1
#
_entry.id   AF-A0A925GQZ7-F1
#
_cell.length_a   1.000
_cell.length_b   1.000
_cell.length_c   1.000
_cell.angle_alpha   90.00
_cell.angle_beta   90.00
_cell.angle_gamma   90.00
#
_symmetry.space_group_name_H-M   'P 1'
#
loop_
_entity.id
_entity.type
_entity.pdbx_description
1 polymer ?
#
loop_
_entity_poly.entity_id
_entity_poly.type
_entity_poly.pdbx_seq_one_letter_code
_entity_poly.pdbx_strand_id
1 'polypeptide(L)' 'MPARVICLTCGPEGVWYKGLGTEWHHAPAQPVEVKDATGAGDAFWAGFLTYWMRQQPLDSCVRNGIATAAQRLEGKI' A
#
# COMPACT_ATOMS: atom_id res chain seq x y z
N MET A 1 -15.99 -16.49 5.41
CA MET A 1 -15.76 -15.33 6.30
C MET A 1 -15.48 -14.12 5.41
N PRO A 2 -16.08 -12.94 5.66
CA PRO A 2 -15.80 -11.75 4.87
C PRO A 2 -14.36 -11.26 5.10
N ALA A 3 -13.78 -10.58 4.09
CA ALA A 3 -12.46 -9.98 4.22
C ALA A 3 -12.45 -8.89 5.30
N ARG A 4 -11.42 -8.89 6.17
CA ARG A 4 -11.26 -7.88 7.23
C ARG A 4 -10.80 -6.53 6.71
N VAL A 5 -9.98 -6.56 5.66
CA VAL A 5 -9.39 -5.40 4.99
C VAL A 5 -9.37 -5.67 3.50
N ILE A 6 -9.68 -4.65 2.72
CA ILE A 6 -9.53 -4.66 1.26
C ILE A 6 -8.60 -3.50 0.90
N CYS A 7 -7.58 -3.78 0.10
CA CYS A 7 -6.72 -2.79 -0.54
C CYS A 7 -6.74 -3.05 -2.05
N LEU A 8 -7.16 -2.06 -2.83
CA LEU A 8 -7.14 -2.04 -4.28
C LEU A 8 -6.04 -1.08 -4.72
N THR A 9 -4.91 -1.63 -5.15
CA THR A 9 -3.77 -0.85 -5.65
C THR A 9 -4.01 -0.46 -7.11
N CYS A 10 -3.89 0.83 -7.40
CA CYS A 10 -4.18 1.44 -8.70
C CYS A 10 -2.93 2.11 -9.32
N GLY A 11 -1.74 1.56 -9.05
CA GLY A 11 -0.47 2.10 -9.56
C GLY A 11 -0.29 3.59 -9.23
N PRO A 12 -0.10 4.47 -10.23
CA PRO A 12 0.11 5.90 -10.00
C PRO A 12 -1.10 6.61 -9.38
N GLU A 13 -2.30 6.05 -9.47
CA GLU A 13 -3.50 6.58 -8.81
C GLU A 13 -3.54 6.28 -7.31
N GLY A 14 -2.59 5.50 -6.77
CA GLY A 14 -2.54 5.18 -5.35
C GLY A 14 -3.34 3.93 -4.98
N VAL A 15 -4.00 3.97 -3.82
CA VAL A 15 -4.67 2.80 -3.23
C VAL A 15 -6.03 3.18 -2.68
N TRP A 16 -7.07 2.48 -3.10
CA TRP A 16 -8.37 2.48 -2.43
C TRP A 16 -8.39 1.40 -1.35
N TYR A 17 -8.87 1.71 -0.16
CA TYR A 17 -8.88 0.75 0.93
C TYR A 17 -10.06 0.92 1.88
N LYS A 18 -10.43 -0.17 2.56
CA LYS A 18 -11.42 -0.17 3.63
C LYS A 18 -11.20 -1.31 4.62
N GLY A 19 -11.64 -1.10 5.85
CA GLY A 19 -11.88 -2.16 6.82
C GLY A 19 -13.26 -2.77 6.65
N LEU A 20 -13.50 -3.90 7.31
CA LEU A 20 -14.81 -4.52 7.39
C LEU A 20 -15.80 -3.55 8.05
N GLY A 21 -16.91 -3.27 7.36
CA GLY A 21 -17.95 -2.35 7.85
C GLY A 21 -17.59 -0.87 7.83
N THR A 22 -16.43 -0.48 7.26
CA THR A 22 -16.05 0.93 7.13
C THR A 22 -16.31 1.45 5.71
N GLU A 23 -16.30 2.78 5.59
CA GLU A 23 -16.28 3.48 4.31
C GLU A 23 -14.99 3.23 3.54
N TRP A 24 -15.02 3.53 2.24
CA TRP A 24 -13.85 3.54 1.39
C TRP A 24 -13.00 4.79 1.64
N HIS A 25 -11.69 4.59 1.63
CA HIS A 25 -10.70 5.65 1.68
C HIS A 25 -9.79 5.56 0.46
N HIS A 26 -9.23 6.69 0.05
CA HIS A 26 -8.24 6.77 -1.01
C HIS A 26 -6.95 7.36 -0.46
N ALA A 27 -5.82 6.71 -0.74
CA ALA A 27 -4.49 7.21 -0.44
C ALA A 27 -3.71 7.37 -1.75
N PRO A 28 -3.28 8.59 -2.13
CA PRO A 28 -2.55 8.80 -3.38
C PRO A 28 -1.16 8.17 -3.32
N ALA A 29 -0.66 7.72 -4.47
CA ALA A 29 0.73 7.29 -4.60
C ALA A 29 1.68 8.50 -4.49
N GLN A 30 2.91 8.26 -4.03
CA GLN A 30 3.96 9.25 -4.13
C GLN A 30 4.45 9.34 -5.58
N PRO A 31 4.61 10.54 -6.16
CA PRO A 31 5.26 10.71 -7.46
C PRO A 31 6.70 10.21 -7.38
N VAL A 32 7.07 9.29 -8.28
CA VAL A 32 8.41 8.71 -8.36
C VAL A 32 8.83 8.55 -9.81
N GLU A 33 10.14 8.55 -10.05
CA GLU A 33 10.71 8.13 -11.33
C GLU A 33 10.77 6.60 -11.37
N VAL A 34 9.91 5.99 -12.21
CA VAL A 34 9.80 4.54 -12.29
C VAL A 34 10.96 3.97 -13.11
N LYS A 35 11.84 3.21 -12.46
CA LYS A 35 12.91 2.44 -13.12
C LYS A 35 12.45 1.03 -13.49
N ASP A 36 11.74 0.37 -12.56
CA ASP A 36 11.20 -0.98 -12.74
C ASP A 36 9.96 -1.16 -11.85
N ALA A 37 8.84 -1.59 -12.45
CA ALA A 37 7.59 -1.84 -11.75
C ALA A 37 7.44 -3.26 -11.19
N THR A 38 8.35 -4.17 -11.55
CA THR A 38 8.29 -5.57 -11.17
C THR A 38 8.38 -5.73 -9.65
N GLY A 39 7.36 -6.32 -9.04
CA GLY A 39 7.30 -6.54 -7.59
C GLY A 39 6.87 -5.32 -6.78
N ALA A 40 6.42 -4.22 -7.39
CA ALA A 40 5.91 -3.06 -6.64
C ALA A 40 4.70 -3.42 -5.77
N GLY A 41 3.84 -4.34 -6.22
CA GLY A 41 2.72 -4.87 -5.42
C GLY A 41 3.19 -5.72 -4.23
N ASP A 42 4.23 -6.53 -4.40
CA ASP A 42 4.81 -7.32 -3.31
C ASP A 42 5.47 -6.39 -2.27
N ALA A 43 6.19 -5.36 -2.74
CA ALA A 43 6.77 -4.32 -1.89
C ALA A 43 5.70 -3.54 -1.12
N PHE A 44 4.55 -3.23 -1.77
CA PHE A 44 3.40 -2.65 -1.07
C PHE A 44 2.95 -3.54 0.09
N TRP A 45 2.77 -4.85 -0.15
CA TRP A 45 2.34 -5.76 0.90
C TRP A 45 3.40 -5.96 1.99
N ALA A 46 4.70 -5.96 1.65
CA ALA A 46 5.77 -6.02 2.64
C ALA A 46 5.72 -4.83 3.61
N GLY A 47 5.57 -3.60 3.10
CA GLY A 47 5.39 -2.41 3.93
C GLY A 47 4.10 -2.45 4.74
N PHE A 48 2.98 -2.77 4.08
CA PHE A 48 1.68 -2.88 4.74
C PHE A 48 1.71 -3.87 5.91
N LEU A 49 2.19 -5.09 5.67
CA LEU A 49 2.18 -6.17 6.66
C LEU A 49 3.14 -5.87 7.82
N THR A 50 4.26 -5.18 7.56
CA THR A 50 5.18 -4.75 8.62
C THR A 50 4.46 -3.89 9.67
N TYR A 51 3.64 -2.94 9.23
CA TYR A 51 2.87 -2.07 10.13
C TYR A 51 1.63 -2.76 10.70
N TRP A 52 0.98 -3.61 9.90
CA TRP A 52 -0.17 -4.39 10.34
C TRP A 52 0.17 -5.33 11.51
N MET A 53 1.30 -6.03 11.43
CA MET A 53 1.78 -6.90 12.52
C MET A 53 2.12 -6.13 13.80
N ARG A 54 2.44 -4.83 13.68
CA ARG A 54 2.65 -3.91 14.80
C ARG A 54 1.35 -3.25 15.29
N GLN A 55 0.20 -3.75 14.86
CA GLN A 55 -1.14 -3.27 15.22
C GLN A 55 -1.31 -1.76 14.97
N GLN A 56 -0.67 -1.24 13.92
CA GLN A 56 -0.80 0.17 13.55
C GLN A 56 -2.18 0.43 12.91
N PRO A 57 -2.67 1.69 12.93
CA PRO A 57 -3.88 2.08 12.21
C PRO A 57 -3.82 1.71 10.72
N LEU A 58 -4.99 1.41 10.14
CA LEU A 58 -5.08 0.94 8.76
C LEU A 58 -4.50 1.95 7.75
N ASP A 59 -4.76 3.25 7.95
CA ASP A 59 -4.19 4.33 7.13
C ASP A 59 -2.66 4.30 7.14
N SER A 60 -2.07 4.01 8.30
CA SER A 60 -0.63 3.98 8.50
C SER A 60 -0.01 2.75 7.85
N CYS A 61 -0.74 1.62 7.85
CA CYS A 61 -0.35 0.41 7.11
C CYS A 61 -0.34 0.68 5.60
N VAL A 62 -1.40 1.30 5.05
CA VAL A 62 -1.49 1.63 3.62
C VAL A 62 -0.40 2.62 3.21
N ARG A 63 -0.18 3.69 3.99
CA ARG A 63 0.89 4.66 3.73
C ARG A 63 2.27 4.03 3.74
N ASN A 64 2.54 3.09 4.66
CA ASN A 64 3.82 2.39 4.67
C ASN A 64 3.99 1.45 3.47
N GLY A 65 2.91 0.78 3.05
CA GLY A 65 2.89 0.01 1.80
C GLY A 65 3.22 0.88 0.58
N ILE A 66 2.56 2.04 0.44
CA ILE A 66 2.83 2.99 -0.66
C ILE A 66 4.31 3.45 -0.64
N ALA A 67 4.84 3.82 0.52
CA ALA A 67 6.22 4.27 0.66
C ALA A 67 7.24 3.16 0.32
N THR A 68 6.93 1.91 0.65
CA THR A 68 7.79 0.76 0.34
C THR A 68 7.75 0.43 -1.15
N ALA A 69 6.56 0.47 -1.77
CA ALA A 69 6.43 0.32 -3.22
C ALA A 69 7.16 1.43 -3.98
N ALA A 70 7.09 2.68 -3.51
CA ALA A 70 7.83 3.80 -4.09
C ALA A 70 9.35 3.55 -4.10
N GLN A 71 9.92 3.05 -3.00
CA GLN A 71 11.34 2.69 -2.95
C GLN A 71 11.70 1.61 -3.97
N ARG A 72 10.85 0.59 -4.12
CA ARG A 72 11.06 -0.48 -5.12
C ARG A 72 11.01 0.05 -6.55
N LEU A 73 10.05 0.93 -6.85
CA LEU A 73 9.87 1.56 -8.16
C LEU A 73 11.10 2.39 -8.58
N GLU A 74 11.73 3.07 -7.63
CA GLU A 74 12.94 3.88 -7.84
C GLU A 74 14.24 3.04 -7.84
N GLY A 75 14.13 1.72 -7.62
CA GLY A 75 15.27 0.79 -7.53
C GLY A 75 16.14 0.99 -6.29
N LYS A 76 15.56 1.45 -5.17
CA LYS A 76 16.25 1.61 -3.88
C LYS A 76 16.29 0.30 -3.09
N ILE A 77 15.34 -0.59 -3.36
CA ILE A 77 15.22 -1.96 -2.85
C ILE A 77 14.77 -2.89 -3.97
#